data_AF-A0A6P2LUC3-F1
#
_entry.id   AF-A0A6P2LUC3-F1
#
_cell.length_a   1.000
_cell.length_b   1.000
_cell.length_c   1.000
_cell.angle_alpha   90.00
_cell.angle_beta   90.00
_cell.angle_gamma   90.00
#
_symmetry.space_group_name_H-M   'P 1'
#
loop_
_entity.id
_entity.type
_entity.pdbx_description
1 polymer ?
#
loop_
_entity_poly.entity_id
_entity_poly.type
_entity_poly.pdbx_seq_one_letter_code
_entity_poly.pdbx_strand_id
1 'polypeptide(L)'
;MPLVNCSYHGRVGGELVTRAVSDLVNDRGNWKGGRRVVPLTLVRDEIEFPGYMLESEETKLLELGGTHAGGGVYRFDDDESMETAIGLLTATCVECLRELMAGQEEG
;
A
#
# COMPACT_ATOMS: atom_id res chain seq x y z
N MET A 1 -12.76 -9.18 -2.00
CA MET A 1 -11.47 -8.99 -1.29
C MET A 1 -10.98 -10.33 -0.79
N PRO A 2 -9.69 -10.69 -1.01
CA PRO A 2 -9.12 -11.93 -0.50
C PRO A 2 -9.11 -11.93 1.04
N LEU A 3 -9.16 -13.11 1.66
CA LEU A 3 -8.98 -13.25 3.11
C LEU A 3 -7.50 -13.40 3.43
N VAL A 4 -7.03 -12.72 4.47
CA VAL A 4 -5.68 -12.85 5.02
C VAL A 4 -5.75 -13.39 6.44
N ASN A 5 -4.72 -14.13 6.85
CA ASN A 5 -4.57 -14.54 8.25
C ASN A 5 -3.68 -13.52 8.96
N CYS A 6 -4.31 -12.61 9.72
CA CYS A 6 -3.63 -11.59 10.50
C CYS A 6 -3.27 -12.14 11.88
N SER A 7 -2.04 -11.89 12.33
CA SER A 7 -1.58 -12.24 13.68
C SER A 7 -2.35 -11.52 14.80
N TYR A 8 -2.92 -10.34 14.51
CA TYR A 8 -3.64 -9.50 15.49
C TYR A 8 -5.16 -9.72 15.49
N HIS A 9 -5.76 -9.81 14.31
CA HIS A 9 -7.23 -9.85 14.16
C HIS A 9 -7.75 -11.20 13.65
N GLY A 10 -6.87 -12.19 13.42
CA GLY A 10 -7.22 -13.50 12.89
C GLY A 10 -7.55 -13.48 11.39
N ARG A 11 -8.45 -14.36 10.95
CA ARG A 11 -8.83 -14.47 9.53
C ARG A 11 -9.83 -13.37 9.16
N VAL A 12 -9.37 -12.36 8.41
CA VAL A 12 -10.16 -11.17 8.04
C VAL A 12 -9.98 -10.79 6.57
N GLY A 13 -10.73 -9.80 6.09
CA GLY A 13 -10.57 -9.24 4.74
C GLY A 13 -9.21 -8.57 4.57
N GLY A 14 -8.64 -8.70 3.37
CA GLY A 14 -7.35 -8.14 3.01
C GLY A 14 -7.41 -7.01 1.99
N GLU A 15 -6.47 -6.08 2.11
CA GLU A 15 -6.22 -4.97 1.18
C GLU A 15 -4.79 -5.01 0.65
N LEU A 16 -4.60 -4.65 -0.61
CA LEU A 16 -3.28 -4.54 -1.21
C LEU A 16 -2.56 -3.34 -0.61
N VAL A 17 -1.32 -3.55 -0.19
CA VAL A 17 -0.47 -2.53 0.39
C VAL A 17 0.98 -2.76 -0.04
N THR A 18 1.82 -1.72 -0.04
CA THR A 18 3.25 -1.93 -0.24
C THR A 18 3.85 -2.76 0.90
N ARG A 19 4.94 -3.49 0.63
CA ARG A 19 5.69 -4.22 1.67
C ARG A 19 6.02 -3.34 2.88
N ALA A 20 6.37 -2.07 2.67
CA ALA A 20 6.65 -1.14 3.76
C ALA A 20 5.45 -0.90 4.70
N VAL A 21 4.22 -0.80 4.16
CA VAL A 21 3.00 -0.70 4.97
C VAL A 21 2.73 -2.01 5.69
N SER A 22 2.93 -3.15 5.03
CA SER A 22 2.79 -4.47 5.64
C SER A 22 3.77 -4.65 6.82
N ASP A 23 5.04 -4.31 6.63
CA ASP A 23 6.05 -4.40 7.68
C ASP A 23 5.69 -3.48 8.85
N LEU A 24 5.20 -2.27 8.55
CA LEU A 24 4.70 -1.37 9.57
C LEU A 24 3.54 -2.02 10.34
N VAL A 25 2.50 -2.51 9.67
CA VAL A 25 1.35 -3.20 10.31
C VAL A 25 1.80 -4.37 11.19
N ASN A 26 2.76 -5.17 10.74
CA ASN A 26 3.27 -6.33 11.47
C ASN A 26 4.20 -5.97 12.64
N ASP A 27 4.73 -4.75 12.70
CA ASP A 27 5.54 -4.22 13.80
C ASP A 27 4.75 -3.19 14.62
N ARG A 28 3.63 -3.64 15.20
CA ARG A 28 2.70 -2.77 15.96
C ARG A 28 3.33 -2.05 17.15
N GLY A 29 4.34 -2.64 17.77
CA GLY A 29 5.10 -2.01 18.85
C GLY A 29 5.90 -0.78 18.41
N ASN A 30 6.09 -0.60 17.10
CA ASN A 30 6.89 0.45 16.50
C ASN A 30 6.08 1.34 15.55
N TRP A 31 4.75 1.32 15.65
CA TRP A 31 3.87 2.30 15.03
C TRP A 31 4.17 3.69 15.61
N LYS A 32 5.18 4.38 15.07
CA LYS A 32 5.49 5.77 15.42
C LYS A 32 4.67 6.71 14.56
N GLY A 33 3.95 7.63 15.21
CA GLY A 33 3.00 8.58 14.61
C GLY A 33 3.63 9.65 13.72
N GLY A 34 4.16 9.25 12.57
CA GLY A 34 4.69 10.18 11.56
C GLY A 34 4.87 9.58 10.17
N ARG A 35 4.37 8.36 9.92
CA ARG A 35 4.52 7.67 8.62
C ARG A 35 3.21 7.71 7.86
N ARG A 36 2.98 8.76 7.07
CA ARG A 36 1.70 8.94 6.37
C ARG A 36 1.38 7.77 5.44
N VAL A 37 0.26 7.08 5.66
CA VAL A 37 -0.28 6.08 4.73
C VAL A 37 -1.25 6.77 3.77
N VAL A 38 -1.09 6.53 2.47
CA VAL A 38 -1.91 7.13 1.42
C VAL A 38 -2.47 6.05 0.49
N PRO A 39 -3.69 6.22 -0.03
CA PRO A 39 -4.19 5.36 -1.09
C PRO A 39 -3.33 5.55 -2.35
N LEU A 40 -3.16 4.48 -3.10
CA LEU A 40 -2.60 4.53 -4.45
C LEU A 40 -3.42 3.68 -5.42
N THR A 41 -3.26 3.95 -6.70
CA THR A 41 -3.76 3.09 -7.77
C THR A 41 -2.69 2.98 -8.84
N LEU A 42 -2.22 1.75 -9.10
CA LEU A 42 -1.36 1.48 -10.25
C LEU A 42 -2.24 1.30 -11.48
N VAL A 43 -1.90 1.96 -12.58
CA VAL A 43 -2.70 1.95 -13.81
C VAL A 43 -1.83 1.62 -15.01
N ARG A 44 -2.31 0.72 -15.85
CA ARG A 44 -1.76 0.50 -17.20
C ARG A 44 -2.91 0.26 -18.15
N ASP A 45 -2.93 0.98 -19.26
CA ASP A 45 -4.06 1.03 -20.19
C ASP A 45 -5.40 1.25 -19.45
N GLU A 46 -6.25 0.23 -19.42
CA GLU A 46 -7.57 0.21 -18.76
C GLU A 46 -7.59 -0.64 -17.47
N ILE A 47 -6.44 -1.16 -17.02
CA ILE A 47 -6.33 -2.01 -15.84
C ILE A 47 -5.87 -1.18 -14.65
N GLU A 48 -6.65 -1.23 -13.56
CA GLU A 48 -6.39 -0.55 -12.30
C GLU A 48 -6.13 -1.54 -11.16
N PHE A 49 -5.07 -1.27 -10.39
CA PHE A 49 -4.70 -2.02 -9.19
C PHE A 49 -4.66 -1.08 -7.97
N PRO A 50 -5.76 -0.99 -7.21
CA PRO A 50 -5.85 -0.12 -6.02
C PRO A 50 -5.12 -0.74 -4.82
N GLY A 51 -4.57 0.11 -3.95
CA GLY A 51 -3.95 -0.30 -2.70
C GLY A 51 -3.58 0.88 -1.79
N TYR A 52 -2.66 0.63 -0.85
CA TYR A 52 -2.09 1.68 0.02
C TYR A 52 -0.56 1.61 0.07
N MET A 53 0.07 2.76 0.28
CA MET A 53 1.51 2.88 0.47
C MET A 53 1.83 3.88 1.57
N LEU A 54 3.09 3.89 2.01
CA LEU A 54 3.60 5.05 2.74
C LEU A 54 3.89 6.16 1.72
N GLU A 55 3.63 7.41 2.10
CA GLU A 55 3.97 8.59 1.30
C GLU A 55 5.47 8.59 0.92
N SER A 56 6.34 8.07 1.79
CA SER A 56 7.78 7.92 1.52
C SER A 56 8.13 6.90 0.42
N GLU A 57 7.20 6.01 0.03
CA GLU A 57 7.42 5.01 -1.02
C GLU A 57 7.13 5.57 -2.42
N GLU A 58 6.63 6.81 -2.53
CA GLU A 58 6.36 7.47 -3.82
C GLU A 58 7.57 7.43 -4.75
N THR A 59 8.76 7.77 -4.26
CA THR A 59 9.99 7.77 -5.05
C THR A 59 10.28 6.40 -5.67
N LYS A 60 9.96 5.30 -4.99
CA LYS A 60 10.20 3.94 -5.51
C LYS A 60 9.30 3.61 -6.69
N LEU A 61 8.05 4.08 -6.69
CA LEU A 61 7.15 3.89 -7.83
C LEU A 61 7.62 4.69 -9.04
N LEU A 62 8.18 5.89 -8.82
CA LEU A 62 8.78 6.69 -9.88
C LEU A 62 10.06 6.04 -10.45
N GLU A 63 10.91 5.47 -9.59
CA GLU A 63 12.12 4.74 -10.00
C GLU A 63 11.82 3.49 -10.83
N LEU A 64 10.66 2.87 -10.61
CA LEU A 64 10.15 1.76 -11.41
C LEU A 64 9.51 2.21 -12.73
N GLY A 65 9.61 3.47 -13.13
CA GLY A 65 9.02 3.97 -14.38
C GLY A 65 7.55 4.38 -14.27
N GLY A 66 7.00 4.40 -13.06
CA GLY A 66 5.66 4.93 -12.81
C GLY A 66 5.62 6.45 -12.98
N THR A 67 4.62 6.96 -13.69
CA THR A 67 4.36 8.41 -13.81
C THR A 67 3.22 8.79 -12.88
N HIS A 68 3.45 9.76 -11.99
CA HIS A 68 2.40 10.25 -11.10
C HIS A 68 1.36 11.07 -11.88
N ALA A 69 0.13 10.56 -11.94
CA ALA A 69 -1.02 11.19 -12.62
C ALA A 69 -1.88 12.05 -11.67
N GLY A 70 -1.48 12.18 -10.40
CA GLY A 70 -2.22 12.88 -9.37
C GLY A 70 -3.17 11.97 -8.58
N GLY A 71 -3.54 12.38 -7.37
CA GLY A 71 -4.49 11.63 -6.53
C GLY A 71 -4.00 10.25 -6.08
N GLY A 72 -2.69 10.01 -6.02
CA GLY A 72 -2.12 8.70 -5.71
C GLY A 72 -2.15 7.72 -6.89
N VAL A 73 -2.46 8.19 -8.10
CA VAL A 73 -2.48 7.35 -9.30
C VAL A 73 -1.09 7.33 -9.94
N TYR A 74 -0.55 6.15 -10.19
CA TYR A 74 0.72 5.92 -10.87
C TYR A 74 0.47 5.13 -12.16
N ARG A 75 0.83 5.72 -13.31
CA ARG A 75 0.66 5.11 -14.63
C ARG A 75 1.96 4.47 -15.11
N PHE A 76 1.87 3.28 -15.68
CA PHE A 76 2.99 2.55 -16.27
C PHE A 76 2.74 2.35 -17.76
N ASP A 77 3.78 2.49 -18.58
CA ASP A 77 3.70 2.34 -20.04
C ASP A 77 4.04 0.91 -20.49
N ASP A 78 4.64 0.09 -19.63
CA ASP A 78 5.04 -1.28 -19.92
C ASP A 78 4.61 -2.26 -18.83
N ASP A 79 4.42 -3.53 -19.23
CA ASP A 79 3.95 -4.60 -18.33
C ASP A 79 5.00 -4.95 -17.28
N GLU A 80 6.28 -4.98 -17.65
CA GLU A 80 7.37 -5.44 -16.78
C GLU A 80 7.50 -4.54 -15.54
N SER A 81 7.47 -3.23 -15.74
CA SER A 81 7.50 -2.22 -14.70
C SER A 81 6.25 -2.28 -13.82
N MET A 82 5.06 -2.44 -14.43
CA MET A 82 3.81 -2.57 -13.69
C MET A 82 3.78 -3.85 -12.84
N GLU A 83 4.16 -5.00 -13.41
CA GLU A 83 4.25 -6.27 -12.70
C GLU A 83 5.27 -6.21 -11.57
N THR A 84 6.39 -5.51 -11.77
CA THR A 84 7.39 -5.26 -10.72
C THR A 84 6.80 -4.42 -9.59
N ALA A 85 6.07 -3.35 -9.91
CA ALA A 85 5.38 -2.53 -8.92
C ALA A 85 4.30 -3.30 -8.16
N ILE A 86 3.52 -4.15 -8.84
CA ILE A 86 2.56 -5.07 -8.22
C ILE A 86 3.29 -6.08 -7.33
N GLY A 87 4.47 -6.56 -7.72
CA GLY A 87 5.32 -7.45 -6.92
C GLY A 87 5.84 -6.82 -5.63
N LEU A 88 5.86 -5.48 -5.53
CA LEU A 88 6.12 -4.75 -4.29
C LEU A 88 4.90 -4.69 -3.37
N LEU A 89 3.72 -5.04 -3.87
CA LEU A 89 2.49 -5.09 -3.08
C LEU A 89 2.33 -6.46 -2.42
N THR A 90 1.65 -6.45 -1.28
CA THR A 90 1.24 -7.63 -0.52
C THR A 90 -0.14 -7.35 0.08
N ALA A 91 -0.84 -8.38 0.54
CA ALA A 91 -2.10 -8.19 1.25
C ALA A 91 -1.84 -8.00 2.75
N THR A 92 -2.50 -7.02 3.36
CA THR A 92 -2.58 -6.85 4.82
C THR A 92 -4.03 -6.88 5.29
N CYS A 93 -4.23 -6.90 6.61
CA CYS A 93 -5.54 -6.95 7.24
C CYS A 93 -6.23 -5.58 7.23
N VAL A 94 -7.52 -5.53 6.84
CA VAL A 94 -8.27 -4.26 6.74
C VAL A 94 -8.41 -3.54 8.09
N GLU A 95 -8.60 -4.28 9.19
CA GLU A 95 -8.72 -3.68 10.52
C GLU A 95 -7.40 -3.04 10.98
N CYS A 96 -6.27 -3.66 10.66
CA CYS A 96 -4.94 -3.13 10.93
C CYS A 96 -4.70 -1.81 10.22
N LEU A 97 -5.13 -1.73 8.96
CA LEU A 97 -4.98 -0.51 8.16
C LEU A 97 -5.84 0.63 8.74
N ARG A 98 -7.08 0.34 9.17
CA ARG A 98 -7.95 1.32 9.83
C ARG A 98 -7.35 1.86 11.12
N GLU A 99 -6.86 0.96 11.99
CA GLU A 99 -6.19 1.36 13.22
C GLU A 99 -4.94 2.20 12.95
N LEU A 100 -4.15 1.81 11.94
CA LEU A 100 -2.95 2.52 11.54
C LEU A 100 -3.27 3.94 11.01
N MET A 101 -4.31 4.08 10.17
CA MET A 101 -4.76 5.37 9.64
C MET A 101 -5.31 6.29 10.75
N ALA A 102 -6.12 5.74 11.66
CA ALA A 102 -6.66 6.49 12.81
C ALA A 102 -5.54 7.01 13.73
N GLY A 103 -4.49 6.20 13.95
CA GLY A 103 -3.33 6.60 14.76
C GLY A 103 -2.46 7.71 14.14
N GLN A 104 -2.75 8.18 12.92
CA GLN A 104 -2.02 9.28 12.28
C GLN A 104 -2.66 10.65 12.53
N GLU A 105 -3.94 10.67 12.93
CA GLU A 105 -4.71 11.90 13.15
C GLU A 105 -4.47 12.48 14.56
N GLU A 106 -3.80 11.73 15.45
CA GLU A 106 -3.50 12.13 16.83
C GLU A 106 -2.13 12.84 16.99
N GLY A 107 -1.52 13.31 15.89
CA GLY A 107 -0.19 13.95 15.85
C GLY A 107 -0.21 15.48 15.76
#